data_AF-A0A8J2WMQ8-F1
#
_entry.id   AF-A0A8J2WMQ8-F1
#
_cell.length_a   1.000
_cell.length_b   1.000
_cell.length_c   1.000
_cell.angle_alpha   90.00
_cell.angle_beta   90.00
_cell.angle_gamma   90.00
#
_symmetry.space_group_name_H-M   'P 1'
#
loop_
_entity.id
_entity.type
_entity.pdbx_description
1 polymer ?
#
loop_
_entity_poly.entity_id
_entity_poly.type
_entity_poly.pdbx_seq_one_letter_code
_entity_poly.pdbx_strand_id
1 'polypeptide(L)'
;MKFLALSVFLLIAVAHVSFAAVSGRGPGGPGGEPPVFDCTGKVGFYADLWKNCEVYYQCLEDGAKLTFGCPSQPSQTYFNEGITECVQSYKCPDPQPI
;
A
#
# COMPACT_ATOMS: atom_id res chain seq x y z
N MET A 1 -3.61 -48.76 -14.32
CA MET A 1 -3.83 -47.38 -14.80
C MET A 1 -4.85 -46.62 -13.94
N LYS A 2 -4.74 -46.68 -12.60
CA LYS A 2 -5.62 -45.96 -11.64
C LYS A 2 -4.82 -45.19 -10.58
N PHE A 3 -3.57 -45.59 -10.35
CA PHE A 3 -2.63 -44.92 -9.43
C PHE A 3 -1.99 -43.66 -10.02
N LEU A 4 -1.84 -43.56 -11.35
CA LEU A 4 -1.36 -42.36 -12.02
C LEU A 4 -2.33 -41.17 -11.88
N ALA A 5 -3.64 -41.43 -11.85
CA ALA A 5 -4.64 -40.37 -11.71
C ALA A 5 -4.60 -39.73 -10.31
N LEU A 6 -4.47 -40.54 -9.25
CA LEU A 6 -4.39 -40.06 -7.86
C LEU A 6 -3.16 -39.15 -7.61
N SER A 7 -2.04 -39.45 -8.25
CA SER A 7 -0.82 -38.62 -8.14
C SER A 7 -0.94 -37.29 -8.86
N VAL A 8 -1.68 -37.22 -9.97
CA VAL A 8 -1.92 -35.97 -10.70
C VAL A 8 -2.88 -35.05 -9.93
N PHE A 9 -3.92 -35.61 -9.30
CA PHE A 9 -4.83 -34.83 -8.45
C PHE A 9 -4.13 -34.21 -7.22
N LEU A 10 -3.17 -34.93 -6.62
CA LEU A 10 -2.41 -34.42 -5.48
C LEU A 10 -1.48 -33.25 -5.88
N LEU A 11 -0.91 -33.28 -7.08
CA LEU A 11 -0.07 -32.19 -7.60
C LEU A 11 -0.89 -30.94 -7.96
N ILE A 12 -2.10 -31.12 -8.49
CA ILE A 12 -3.01 -30.00 -8.79
C ILE A 12 -3.45 -29.29 -7.50
N ALA A 13 -3.69 -30.04 -6.42
CA ALA A 13 -4.10 -29.47 -5.14
C ALA A 13 -3.04 -28.53 -4.52
N VAL A 14 -1.75 -28.80 -4.72
CA VAL A 14 -0.66 -27.96 -4.20
C VAL A 14 -0.53 -26.64 -4.96
N ALA A 15 -0.81 -26.62 -6.26
CA ALA A 15 -0.68 -25.42 -7.09
C ALA A 15 -1.76 -24.34 -6.83
N HIS A 16 -2.88 -24.71 -6.19
CA HIS A 16 -3.95 -23.75 -5.86
C HIS A 16 -3.77 -23.04 -4.51
N VAL A 17 -2.83 -23.47 -3.66
CA VAL A 17 -2.60 -22.86 -2.34
C VAL A 17 -1.90 -21.50 -2.45
N SER A 18 -1.25 -21.21 -3.59
CA SER A 18 -0.37 -20.04 -3.74
C SER A 18 -1.06 -18.75 -4.21
N PHE A 19 -2.35 -18.78 -4.60
CA PHE A 19 -3.00 -17.64 -5.26
C PHE A 19 -4.01 -16.87 -4.41
N ALA A 20 -4.20 -17.20 -3.13
CA ALA A 20 -5.25 -16.61 -2.30
C ALA A 20 -4.79 -15.51 -1.32
N ALA A 21 -3.53 -15.05 -1.35
CA ALA A 21 -3.00 -14.15 -0.31
C ALA A 21 -2.47 -12.77 -0.80
N VAL A 22 -2.87 -12.29 -1.98
CA VAL A 22 -2.74 -10.86 -2.32
C VAL A 22 -4.12 -10.29 -2.65
N SER A 23 -4.97 -10.23 -1.64
CA SER A 23 -6.06 -9.25 -1.62
C SER A 23 -5.74 -8.24 -0.51
N GLY A 24 -4.73 -7.43 -0.77
CA GLY A 24 -4.50 -6.21 -0.01
C GLY A 24 -5.67 -5.28 -0.28
N ARG A 25 -6.50 -5.06 0.73
CA ARG A 25 -7.61 -4.11 0.72
C ARG A 25 -7.04 -2.70 0.59
N GLY A 26 -6.98 -2.17 -0.64
CA GLY A 26 -6.95 -0.74 -0.88
C GLY A 26 -8.35 -0.27 -1.30
N PRO A 27 -8.76 0.97 -0.98
CA PRO A 27 -10.01 1.54 -1.48
C PRO A 27 -9.81 1.95 -2.95
N GLY A 28 -9.76 0.97 -3.84
CA GLY A 28 -9.82 1.16 -5.30
C GLY A 28 -11.23 0.86 -5.77
N GLY A 29 -12.13 1.85 -5.73
CA GLY A 29 -13.43 1.76 -6.36
C GLY A 29 -13.31 1.63 -7.89
N PRO A 30 -14.38 1.24 -8.60
CA PRO A 30 -14.39 1.16 -10.05
C PRO A 30 -14.43 2.59 -10.63
N GLY A 31 -13.27 3.23 -10.82
CA GLY A 31 -13.23 4.61 -11.31
C GLY A 31 -11.87 5.21 -11.69
N GLY A 32 -10.75 4.49 -11.56
CA GLY A 32 -9.42 4.94 -11.98
C GLY A 32 -8.33 4.65 -10.96
N GLU A 33 -7.09 4.52 -11.43
CA GLU A 33 -5.89 4.44 -10.58
C GLU A 33 -5.78 5.75 -9.75
N PRO A 34 -5.45 5.71 -8.45
CA PRO A 34 -5.17 6.91 -7.68
C PRO A 34 -4.10 7.79 -8.35
N PRO A 35 -4.16 9.13 -8.21
CA PRO A 35 -3.15 10.02 -8.75
C PRO A 35 -1.73 9.64 -8.29
N VAL A 36 -0.77 9.72 -9.22
CA VAL A 36 0.63 9.46 -8.90
C VAL A 36 1.20 10.65 -8.11
N PHE A 37 1.72 10.40 -6.90
CA PHE A 37 2.42 11.43 -6.14
C PHE A 37 3.74 11.81 -6.80
N ASP A 38 3.92 13.13 -7.05
CA ASP A 38 5.07 13.74 -7.70
C ASP A 38 5.93 14.50 -6.68
N CYS A 39 7.22 14.14 -6.62
CA CYS A 39 8.23 14.77 -5.77
C CYS A 39 8.95 15.95 -6.46
N THR A 40 8.61 16.29 -7.69
CA THR A 40 9.26 17.40 -8.43
C THR A 40 9.14 18.71 -7.64
N GLY A 41 10.28 19.30 -7.28
CA GLY A 41 10.35 20.54 -6.50
C GLY A 41 10.00 20.38 -5.02
N LYS A 42 9.95 19.15 -4.50
CA LYS A 42 9.68 18.84 -3.08
C LYS A 42 10.88 18.13 -2.47
N VAL A 43 11.22 18.46 -1.22
CA VAL A 43 12.27 17.79 -0.45
C VAL A 43 11.78 17.62 0.99
N GLY A 44 11.86 16.39 1.51
CA GLY A 44 11.35 16.06 2.84
C GLY A 44 10.32 14.94 2.83
N PHE A 45 9.49 14.87 3.88
CA PHE A 45 8.50 13.80 4.06
C PHE A 45 7.08 14.31 3.79
N TYR A 46 6.31 13.55 3.01
CA TYR A 46 4.97 13.92 2.57
C TYR A 46 4.02 12.73 2.66
N ALA A 47 2.83 12.93 3.22
CA ALA A 47 1.77 11.94 3.30
C ALA A 47 1.11 11.73 1.93
N ASP A 48 0.74 10.48 1.65
CA ASP A 48 -0.15 10.19 0.54
C ASP A 48 -1.61 10.32 1.00
N LEU A 49 -2.23 11.46 0.70
CA LEU A 49 -3.62 11.76 1.06
C LEU A 49 -4.62 10.81 0.39
N TRP A 50 -4.29 10.27 -0.80
CA TRP A 50 -5.14 9.29 -1.50
C TRP A 50 -5.05 7.88 -0.88
N LYS A 51 -4.03 7.64 -0.06
CA LYS A 51 -3.87 6.43 0.75
C LYS A 51 -4.23 6.67 2.21
N ASN A 52 -5.05 7.69 2.50
CA ASN A 52 -5.50 8.02 3.85
C ASN A 52 -4.33 8.22 4.84
N CYS A 53 -3.18 8.74 4.36
CA CYS A 53 -1.97 8.95 5.15
C CYS A 53 -1.36 7.66 5.75
N GLU A 54 -1.77 6.46 5.29
CA GLU A 54 -1.17 5.18 5.71
C GLU A 54 0.20 4.94 5.04
N VAL A 55 0.43 5.62 3.92
CA VAL A 55 1.68 5.66 3.16
C VAL A 55 2.21 7.08 3.16
N TYR A 56 3.53 7.22 3.23
CA TYR A 56 4.22 8.49 3.06
C TYR A 56 5.47 8.33 2.21
N TYR A 57 5.94 9.43 1.65
CA TYR A 57 7.09 9.49 0.76
C TYR A 57 8.19 10.35 1.38
N GLN A 58 9.44 9.92 1.21
CA GLN A 58 10.58 10.82 1.31
C GLN A 58 10.95 11.28 -0.10
N CYS A 59 10.80 12.57 -0.38
CA CYS A 59 11.27 13.20 -1.60
C CYS A 59 12.73 13.62 -1.43
N LEU A 60 13.58 13.20 -2.38
CA LEU A 60 15.00 13.53 -2.45
C LEU A 60 15.24 14.72 -3.39
N GLU A 61 16.42 15.35 -3.29
CA GLU A 61 16.77 16.54 -4.08
C GLU A 61 16.77 16.29 -5.60
N ASP A 62 17.02 15.07 -6.04
CA ASP A 62 16.99 14.65 -7.44
C ASP A 62 15.57 14.35 -7.96
N GLY A 63 14.54 14.57 -7.14
CA GLY A 63 13.14 14.25 -7.45
C GLY A 63 12.78 12.77 -7.26
N ALA A 64 13.73 11.92 -6.85
CA ALA A 64 13.43 10.55 -6.52
C ALA A 64 12.55 10.46 -5.26
N LYS A 65 11.73 9.39 -5.19
CA LYS A 65 10.87 9.12 -4.05
C LYS A 65 11.18 7.77 -3.42
N LEU A 66 11.24 7.76 -2.10
CA LEU A 66 11.24 6.54 -1.30
C LEU A 66 9.87 6.39 -0.63
N THR A 67 9.28 5.21 -0.74
CA THR A 67 7.95 4.92 -0.22
C THR A 67 8.04 4.19 1.12
N PHE A 68 7.25 4.64 2.10
CA PHE A 68 7.17 4.06 3.43
C PHE A 68 5.72 3.84 3.84
N GLY A 69 5.47 2.83 4.66
CA GLY A 69 4.16 2.57 5.26
C GLY A 69 4.20 2.81 6.76
N CYS A 70 3.15 3.42 7.29
CA CYS A 70 2.95 3.48 8.72
C CYS A 70 2.60 2.10 9.30
N PRO A 71 3.05 1.75 10.52
CA PRO A 71 2.67 0.51 11.15
C PRO A 71 1.15 0.34 11.27
N SER A 72 0.66 -0.86 10.96
CA SER A 72 -0.75 -1.22 11.11
C SER A 72 -1.03 -2.16 12.29
N GLN A 73 0.01 -2.54 13.03
CA GLN A 73 -0.05 -3.45 14.18
C GLN A 73 0.75 -2.88 15.36
N PRO A 74 0.25 -2.96 16.60
CA PRO A 74 -1.03 -3.57 17.00
C PRO A 74 -2.27 -2.74 16.62
N SER A 75 -2.08 -1.47 16.24
CA SER A 75 -3.14 -0.55 15.82
C SER A 75 -2.71 0.20 14.57
N GLN A 76 -3.67 0.63 13.75
CA GLN A 76 -3.40 1.50 12.61
C GLN A 76 -2.82 2.85 13.06
N THR A 77 -1.81 3.32 12.32
CA THR A 77 -1.24 4.66 12.47
C THR A 77 -1.24 5.40 11.14
N TYR A 78 -1.16 6.72 11.20
CA TYR A 78 -1.23 7.62 10.04
C TYR A 78 -0.12 8.66 10.13
N PHE A 79 0.51 8.95 8.99
CA PHE A 79 1.62 9.90 8.93
C PHE A 79 1.12 11.32 9.12
N ASN A 80 1.68 12.02 10.12
CA ASN A 80 1.44 13.44 10.35
C ASN A 80 2.65 14.24 9.89
N GLU A 81 2.51 14.93 8.76
CA GLU A 81 3.59 15.75 8.16
C GLU A 81 4.09 16.85 9.12
N GLY A 82 3.22 17.38 9.99
CA GLY A 82 3.57 18.49 10.88
C GLY A 82 4.56 18.12 12.00
N ILE A 83 4.64 16.84 12.34
CA ILE A 83 5.59 16.31 13.33
C ILE A 83 6.48 15.20 12.76
N THR A 84 6.30 14.86 11.48
CA THR A 84 7.06 13.82 10.76
C THR A 84 7.04 12.43 11.41
N GLU A 85 5.89 12.02 11.95
CA GLU A 85 5.72 10.74 12.66
C GLU A 85 4.39 10.04 12.30
N CYS A 86 4.37 8.72 12.42
CA CYS A 86 3.15 7.92 12.35
C CYS A 86 2.46 7.87 13.72
N VAL A 87 1.22 8.34 13.80
CA VAL A 87 0.46 8.41 15.06
C VAL A 87 -0.95 7.81 14.92
N GLN A 88 -1.52 7.28 15.99
CA GLN A 88 -2.81 6.56 15.95
C GLN A 88 -4.03 7.48 15.79
N SER A 89 -4.02 8.64 16.45
CA SER A 89 -5.18 9.54 16.53
C SER A 89 -5.06 10.74 15.60
N TYR A 90 -4.55 10.53 14.39
CA TYR A 90 -4.45 11.59 13.37
C TYR A 90 -5.52 11.40 12.29
N LYS A 91 -6.22 12.50 11.99
CA LYS A 91 -7.18 12.54 10.90
C LYS A 91 -6.46 13.03 9.65
N CYS A 92 -6.32 12.15 8.67
CA CYS A 92 -5.74 12.51 7.38
C CYS A 92 -6.58 13.63 6.72
N PRO A 93 -5.96 14.71 6.20
CA PRO A 93 -6.65 15.72 5.41
C PRO A 93 -7.23 15.13 4.12
N ASP A 94 -8.33 15.70 3.64
CA ASP A 94 -8.90 15.31 2.34
C ASP A 94 -7.95 15.70 1.19
N PRO A 95 -7.70 14.82 0.21
CA PRO A 95 -6.88 15.15 -0.94
C PRO A 95 -7.53 16.26 -1.77
N GLN A 96 -6.72 17.21 -2.26
CA GLN A 96 -7.21 18.20 -3.20
C GLN A 96 -7.49 17.54 -4.57
N PRO A 97 -8.61 17.88 -5.24
CA PRO A 97 -8.85 17.47 -6.62
C PRO A 97 -7.71 17.97 -7.52
N ILE A 98 -7.20 17.08 -8.36
CA ILE A 98 -6.26 17.39 -9.46
C ILE A 98 -6.99 17.98 -10.66
#